data_AF-A0A7D9D8G6-F1
#
_entry.id   AF-A0A7D9D8G6-F1
#
_cell.length_a   1.000
_cell.length_b   1.000
_cell.length_c   1.000
_cell.angle_alpha   90.00
_cell.angle_beta   90.00
_cell.angle_gamma   90.00
#
_symmetry.space_group_name_H-M   'P 1'
#
loop_
_entity.id
_entity.type
_entity.pdbx_description
1 polymer ?
#
loop_
_entity_poly.entity_id
_entity_poly.type
_entity_poly.pdbx_seq_one_letter_code
_entity_poly.pdbx_strand_id
1 'polypeptide(L)'
;MKFSTNVDLLILNDFRYKGIAGNFWERNKWFIKNMTRNAKKDLASNLSQLHELQANPFGFDINELDDGSGIATLTVNKACWHKSCRNKINTAEVKRVAKRKEDKDEDNDSIKSVAKMRSLTEDKSIFESGCFFCDKPGGNLRRASTLEVDTKVRKYATKLNDTSLLTKLAAGDMVAIDAIYHTKCIVAFYNRVRWNHSKTNEEQENSRLHAIAFAELGCT
;
A
#
# COMPACT_ATOMS: atom_id res chain seq x y z
N MET A 1 42.17 32.75 -6.71
CA MET A 1 42.46 31.32 -6.92
C MET A 1 41.26 30.52 -6.41
N LYS A 2 40.27 30.29 -7.28
CA LYS A 2 39.82 28.94 -7.71
C LYS A 2 39.72 27.93 -6.56
N PHE A 3 38.57 27.91 -5.88
CA PHE A 3 38.09 26.67 -5.26
C PHE A 3 37.05 26.03 -6.16
N SER A 4 37.30 24.76 -6.38
CA SER A 4 36.76 23.90 -7.42
C SER A 4 35.31 23.54 -7.16
N THR A 5 34.57 23.40 -8.25
CA THR A 5 33.24 22.79 -8.38
C THR A 5 33.10 21.52 -7.54
N ASN A 6 32.26 21.54 -6.50
CA ASN A 6 31.76 20.32 -5.82
C ASN A 6 30.57 20.64 -4.89
N VAL A 7 29.45 21.12 -5.45
CA VAL A 7 28.18 21.27 -4.70
C VAL A 7 27.04 20.46 -5.33
N ASP A 8 27.35 19.66 -6.34
CA ASP A 8 26.47 18.58 -6.78
C ASP A 8 26.68 17.39 -5.84
N LEU A 9 25.63 17.00 -5.11
CA LEU A 9 25.54 15.89 -4.14
C LEU A 9 25.68 16.26 -2.66
N LEU A 10 24.89 17.21 -2.16
CA LEU A 10 24.34 17.06 -0.79
C LEU A 10 23.06 16.22 -0.85
N ILE A 11 23.27 14.93 -1.15
CA ILE A 11 22.34 13.88 -0.77
C ILE A 11 22.40 13.84 0.77
N LEU A 12 21.25 14.01 1.42
CA LEU A 12 21.04 13.74 2.85
C LEU A 12 21.46 12.29 3.16
N ASN A 13 22.76 12.09 3.38
CA ASN A 13 23.39 10.88 3.89
C ASN A 13 23.68 11.12 5.36
N ASP A 14 22.72 10.80 6.23
CA ASP A 14 22.98 9.88 7.34
C ASP A 14 21.66 9.40 7.98
N PHE A 15 20.99 8.43 7.37
CA PHE A 15 20.02 7.58 8.07
C PHE A 15 20.77 6.33 8.53
N ARG A 16 21.49 6.45 9.64
CA ARG A 16 22.23 5.33 10.23
C ARG A 16 21.29 4.40 11.00
N TYR A 17 21.08 3.23 10.40
CA TYR A 17 20.73 1.91 10.98
C TYR A 17 19.32 1.65 11.57
N LYS A 18 18.50 0.92 10.80
CA LYS A 18 18.28 -0.55 10.98
C LYS A 18 17.79 -1.16 9.66
N GLY A 19 18.41 -2.27 9.28
CA GLY A 19 18.49 -2.78 7.90
C GLY A 19 17.17 -3.04 7.19
N ILE A 20 17.09 -2.55 5.94
CA ILE A 20 16.51 -3.13 4.71
C ILE A 20 17.01 -2.17 3.59
N ALA A 21 18.31 -2.21 3.32
CA ALA A 21 18.94 -1.37 2.29
C ALA A 21 19.20 -2.23 1.05
N GLY A 22 18.19 -2.37 0.22
CA GLY A 22 18.32 -2.99 -1.10
C GLY A 22 17.77 -2.10 -2.20
N ASN A 23 16.48 -1.75 -2.15
CA ASN A 23 15.78 -1.29 -3.35
C ASN A 23 14.96 0.01 -3.17
N PHE A 24 15.29 0.85 -2.17
CA PHE A 24 14.53 2.07 -1.88
C PHE A 24 14.81 3.22 -2.87
N TRP A 25 16.04 3.34 -3.35
CA TRP A 25 16.48 4.40 -4.26
C TRP A 25 15.95 4.22 -5.70
N GLU A 26 15.94 2.98 -6.21
CA GLU A 26 15.49 2.70 -7.59
C GLU A 26 13.98 2.94 -7.77
N ARG A 27 13.15 2.58 -6.79
CA ARG A 27 11.69 2.77 -6.86
C ARG A 27 11.24 4.22 -6.85
N ASN A 28 12.07 5.15 -6.38
CA ASN A 28 11.71 6.56 -6.20
C ASN A 28 12.36 7.51 -7.23
N LYS A 29 13.20 6.99 -8.14
CA LYS A 29 13.94 7.75 -9.16
C LYS A 29 13.02 8.54 -10.11
N TRP A 30 11.85 8.00 -10.43
CA TRP A 30 10.85 8.68 -11.28
C TRP A 30 10.30 9.96 -10.63
N PHE A 31 10.10 9.95 -9.31
CA PHE A 31 9.45 11.07 -8.62
C PHE A 31 10.40 12.25 -8.41
N ILE A 32 11.70 11.98 -8.21
CA ILE A 32 12.74 13.00 -8.09
C ILE A 32 12.86 13.80 -9.41
N LYS A 33 12.63 13.15 -10.56
CA LYS A 33 12.74 13.76 -11.89
C LYS A 33 11.57 14.68 -12.28
N ASN A 34 10.41 14.56 -11.63
CA ASN A 34 9.16 15.21 -12.03
C ASN A 34 8.61 16.26 -11.04
N MET A 35 9.43 16.76 -10.11
CA MET A 35 8.98 17.77 -9.15
C MET A 35 8.99 19.18 -9.76
N THR A 36 7.82 19.83 -9.84
CA THR A 36 7.68 21.20 -10.38
C THR A 36 8.26 22.24 -9.42
N ARG A 37 8.70 23.39 -9.95
CA ARG A 37 9.25 24.51 -9.16
C ARG A 37 8.27 25.02 -8.08
N ASN A 38 6.97 24.99 -8.36
CA ASN A 38 5.93 25.42 -7.42
C ASN A 38 5.80 24.45 -6.24
N ALA A 39 5.81 23.13 -6.50
CA ALA A 39 5.76 22.13 -5.44
C ALA A 39 6.97 22.19 -4.49
N LYS A 40 8.12 22.72 -4.94
CA LYS A 40 9.30 22.94 -4.08
C LYS A 40 9.12 24.14 -3.16
N LYS A 41 8.54 25.24 -3.66
CA LYS A 41 8.24 26.44 -2.88
C LYS A 41 7.22 26.18 -1.78
N ASP A 42 6.14 25.49 -2.12
CA ASP A 42 5.09 25.14 -1.16
C ASP A 42 5.64 24.33 0.01
N LEU A 43 6.60 23.46 -0.28
CA LEU A 43 7.19 22.55 0.69
C LEU A 43 8.15 23.26 1.65
N ALA A 44 8.92 24.20 1.13
CA ALA A 44 9.76 25.08 1.91
C ALA A 44 8.90 25.92 2.87
N SER A 45 7.82 26.53 2.38
CA SER A 45 6.88 27.30 3.21
C SER A 45 6.20 26.45 4.30
N ASN A 46 5.81 25.21 3.98
CA ASN A 46 5.23 24.30 4.98
C ASN A 46 6.23 23.95 6.10
N LEU A 47 7.51 23.84 5.77
CA LEU A 47 8.55 23.60 6.76
C LEU A 47 8.70 24.80 7.72
N SER A 48 8.65 26.02 7.19
CA SER A 48 8.61 27.25 8.00
C SER A 48 7.43 27.23 8.98
N GLN A 49 6.24 26.94 8.46
CA GLN A 49 5.02 26.90 9.27
C GLN A 49 5.08 25.82 10.37
N LEU A 50 5.68 24.66 10.10
CA LEU A 50 5.87 23.65 11.12
C LEU A 50 6.88 24.06 12.19
N HIS A 51 7.95 24.77 11.79
CA HIS A 51 8.92 25.33 12.73
C HIS A 51 8.26 26.38 13.65
N GLU A 52 7.45 27.28 13.11
CA GLU A 52 6.66 28.25 13.88
C GLU A 52 5.71 27.55 14.88
N LEU A 53 5.12 26.42 14.46
CA LEU A 53 4.29 25.57 15.33
C LEU A 53 5.10 24.69 16.30
N GLN A 54 6.42 24.87 16.39
CA GLN A 54 7.36 24.05 17.19
C GLN A 54 7.23 22.55 16.91
N ALA A 55 6.85 22.18 15.69
CA ALA A 55 6.74 20.80 15.26
C ALA A 55 7.99 20.40 14.48
N ASN A 56 8.71 19.39 15.00
CA ASN A 56 9.89 18.84 14.34
C ASN A 56 9.61 17.45 13.73
N PRO A 57 9.20 17.36 12.45
CA PRO A 57 8.88 16.09 11.80
C PRO A 57 10.10 15.19 11.51
N PHE A 58 11.33 15.72 11.65
CA PHE A 58 12.55 15.02 11.30
C PHE A 58 13.50 14.77 12.47
N GLY A 59 13.33 15.45 13.60
CA GLY A 59 14.14 15.29 14.80
C GLY A 59 15.52 15.96 14.75
N PHE A 60 15.78 16.81 13.75
CA PHE A 60 16.97 17.66 13.65
C PHE A 60 16.56 19.14 13.63
N ASP A 61 17.45 20.06 13.98
CA ASP A 61 17.13 21.48 13.98
C ASP A 61 17.05 22.02 12.54
N ILE A 62 15.95 22.68 12.21
CA ILE A 62 15.71 23.23 10.88
C ILE A 62 16.70 24.35 10.57
N ASN A 63 17.22 25.03 11.60
CA ASN A 63 18.23 26.08 11.44
C ASN A 63 19.58 25.54 10.93
N GLU A 64 19.87 24.25 11.08
CA GLU A 64 21.07 23.62 10.49
C GLU A 64 21.00 23.51 8.97
N LEU A 65 19.80 23.64 8.39
CA LEU A 65 19.59 23.69 6.94
C LEU A 65 19.76 25.12 6.38
N ASP A 66 19.89 26.11 7.25
CA ASP A 66 20.02 27.52 6.89
C ASP A 66 21.51 27.90 6.77
N ASP A 67 21.93 28.35 5.59
CA ASP A 67 23.27 28.89 5.32
C ASP A 67 23.37 30.40 5.60
N GLY A 68 22.37 30.97 6.30
CA GLY A 68 22.25 32.39 6.63
C GLY A 68 21.33 33.17 5.68
N SER A 69 20.65 32.49 4.76
CA SER A 69 19.73 33.06 3.76
C SER A 69 18.27 32.55 3.93
N GLY A 70 18.02 31.79 4.99
CA GLY A 70 16.73 31.24 5.36
C GLY A 70 16.27 30.07 4.50
N ILE A 71 14.99 29.76 4.60
CA ILE A 71 14.33 28.68 3.86
C ILE A 71 14.29 28.95 2.33
N ALA A 72 14.61 30.18 1.91
CA ALA A 72 14.83 30.55 0.52
C ALA A 72 15.99 29.75 -0.11
N THR A 73 17.01 29.39 0.68
CA THR A 73 18.15 28.57 0.27
C THR A 73 17.72 27.23 -0.33
N LEU A 74 16.69 26.59 0.24
CA LEU A 74 16.16 25.33 -0.29
C LEU A 74 15.56 25.49 -1.69
N THR A 75 15.00 26.67 -2.00
CA THR A 75 14.44 26.98 -3.31
C THR A 75 15.54 27.39 -4.31
N VAL A 76 16.53 28.17 -3.86
CA VAL A 76 17.69 28.62 -4.66
C VAL A 76 18.56 27.43 -5.08
N ASN A 77 18.86 26.53 -4.14
CA ASN A 77 19.67 25.32 -4.36
C ASN A 77 18.89 24.17 -5.00
N LYS A 78 17.66 24.43 -5.48
CA LYS A 78 16.78 23.46 -6.15
C LYS A 78 16.59 22.16 -5.37
N ALA A 79 16.56 22.22 -4.04
CA ALA A 79 16.47 21.05 -3.18
C ALA A 79 15.34 20.09 -3.63
N CYS A 80 15.64 18.81 -3.61
CA CYS A 80 14.70 17.75 -3.99
C CYS A 80 14.29 17.00 -2.73
N TRP A 81 13.01 16.62 -2.68
CA TRP A 81 12.43 15.98 -1.51
C TRP A 81 12.02 14.56 -1.84
N HIS A 82 12.39 13.62 -0.98
CA HIS A 82 11.85 12.26 -1.06
C HIS A 82 10.33 12.28 -0.83
N LYS A 83 9.61 11.32 -1.41
CA LYS A 83 8.15 11.17 -1.18
C LYS A 83 7.82 11.00 0.31
N SER A 84 8.65 10.24 1.03
CA SER A 84 8.54 10.08 2.49
C SER A 84 8.72 11.40 3.23
N CYS A 85 9.73 12.19 2.88
CA CYS A 85 9.96 13.51 3.46
C CYS A 85 8.80 14.46 3.13
N ARG A 86 8.39 14.54 1.87
CA ARG A 86 7.25 15.37 1.44
C ARG A 86 5.97 15.05 2.21
N ASN A 87 5.69 13.78 2.48
CA ASN A 87 4.50 13.39 3.23
C ASN A 87 4.49 13.90 4.67
N LYS A 88 5.66 14.14 5.26
CA LYS A 88 5.80 14.68 6.62
C LYS A 88 5.61 16.20 6.71
N ILE A 89 5.76 16.91 5.60
CA ILE A 89 5.71 18.38 5.54
C ILE A 89 4.73 18.86 4.47
N ASN A 90 3.72 18.05 4.15
CA ASN A 90 2.66 18.45 3.24
C ASN A 90 1.68 19.42 3.93
N THR A 91 0.89 20.12 3.12
CA THR A 91 -0.09 21.10 3.61
C THR A 91 -1.13 20.49 4.56
N ALA A 92 -1.46 19.21 4.38
CA ALA A 92 -2.37 18.50 5.27
C ALA A 92 -1.77 18.30 6.66
N GLU A 93 -0.46 18.02 6.77
CA GLU A 93 0.22 17.87 8.05
C GLU A 93 0.34 19.20 8.78
N VAL A 94 0.66 20.29 8.08
CA VAL A 94 0.65 21.65 8.65
C VAL A 94 -0.72 21.96 9.30
N LYS A 95 -1.80 21.74 8.55
CA LYS A 95 -3.17 21.96 9.06
C LYS A 95 -3.51 21.07 10.27
N ARG A 96 -3.07 19.81 10.28
CA ARG A 96 -3.28 18.91 11.42
C ARG A 96 -2.51 19.36 12.65
N VAL A 97 -1.28 19.81 12.48
CA VAL A 97 -0.43 20.29 13.59
C VAL A 97 -1.00 21.58 14.16
N ALA A 98 -1.41 22.53 13.31
CA ALA A 98 -2.07 23.76 13.73
C ALA A 98 -3.32 23.45 14.56
N LYS A 99 -4.20 22.58 14.07
CA LYS A 99 -5.39 22.16 14.82
C LYS A 99 -5.07 21.52 16.18
N ARG A 100 -4.04 20.66 16.27
CA ARG A 100 -3.63 20.07 17.56
C ARG A 100 -3.10 21.12 18.55
N LYS A 101 -2.64 22.28 18.09
CA LYS A 101 -2.20 23.39 18.95
C LYS A 101 -3.42 24.20 19.41
N GLU A 102 -4.33 24.51 18.51
CA GLU A 102 -5.63 25.14 18.83
C GLU A 102 -6.41 24.31 19.86
N ASP A 103 -6.57 23.00 19.64
CA ASP A 103 -7.26 22.09 20.57
C ASP A 103 -6.60 22.03 21.98
N LYS A 104 -5.32 22.40 22.12
CA LYS A 104 -4.61 22.43 23.42
C LYS A 104 -4.80 23.75 24.17
N ASP A 105 -5.05 24.84 23.47
CA ASP A 105 -5.24 26.15 24.08
C ASP A 105 -6.70 26.36 24.55
N GLU A 106 -7.63 25.52 24.07
CA GLU A 106 -9.06 25.54 24.44
C GLU A 106 -9.45 24.59 25.59
N ASP A 107 -8.60 23.64 25.98
CA ASP A 107 -8.88 22.65 27.03
C ASP A 107 -8.52 23.18 28.45
N ASN A 108 -9.25 24.20 28.91
CA ASN A 108 -9.63 24.33 30.34
C ASN A 108 -11.11 24.01 30.57
N ASP A 109 -11.74 23.23 29.68
CA ASP A 109 -13.00 22.58 30.04
C ASP A 109 -13.19 21.25 29.27
N SER A 110 -12.72 20.19 29.93
CA SER A 110 -13.25 18.82 29.90
C SER A 110 -14.09 18.41 28.67
N ILE A 111 -13.47 18.01 27.56
CA ILE A 111 -14.14 17.17 26.56
C ILE A 111 -13.30 15.92 26.22
N LYS A 112 -13.92 14.79 26.53
CA LYS A 112 -13.45 13.41 26.35
C LYS A 112 -12.91 13.17 24.94
N SER A 113 -11.79 12.45 24.88
CA SER A 113 -11.23 11.93 23.64
C SER A 113 -12.29 11.18 22.83
N VAL A 114 -12.68 11.75 21.70
CA VAL A 114 -13.49 11.04 20.72
C VAL A 114 -12.59 9.96 20.11
N ALA A 115 -12.70 8.75 20.67
CA ALA A 115 -12.16 7.56 20.05
C ALA A 115 -12.63 7.53 18.59
N LYS A 116 -11.67 7.48 17.67
CA LYS A 116 -11.94 7.35 16.23
C LYS A 116 -12.71 6.04 16.01
N MET A 117 -14.03 6.12 15.94
CA MET A 117 -14.91 5.03 15.51
C MET A 117 -14.57 4.69 14.06
N ARG A 118 -13.57 3.84 13.86
CA ARG A 118 -13.70 2.83 12.81
C ARG A 118 -14.85 1.97 13.30
N SER A 119 -15.97 1.96 12.57
CA SER A 119 -17.14 1.13 12.82
C SER A 119 -16.73 -0.25 13.35
N LEU A 120 -16.71 -0.40 14.68
CA LEU A 120 -16.66 -1.67 15.37
C LEU A 120 -18.11 -2.06 15.56
N THR A 121 -18.78 -2.38 14.46
CA THR A 121 -19.78 -3.43 14.53
C THR A 121 -18.96 -4.72 14.68
N GLU A 122 -18.49 -4.98 15.89
CA GLU A 122 -18.20 -6.35 16.31
C GLU A 122 -19.56 -7.06 16.37
N ASP A 123 -20.09 -7.37 15.19
CA ASP A 123 -21.17 -8.32 15.05
C ASP A 123 -20.62 -9.61 15.64
N LYS A 124 -21.03 -9.96 16.85
CA LYS A 124 -20.66 -11.23 17.51
C LYS A 124 -20.90 -12.45 16.60
N SER A 125 -21.78 -12.32 15.60
CA SER A 125 -22.04 -13.34 14.57
C SER A 125 -20.85 -13.61 13.63
N ILE A 126 -19.92 -12.67 13.45
CA ILE A 126 -18.73 -12.86 12.59
C ILE A 126 -17.77 -13.91 13.18
N PHE A 127 -17.72 -14.01 14.51
CA PHE A 127 -16.84 -14.97 15.19
C PHE A 127 -17.36 -16.40 15.13
N GLU A 128 -18.68 -16.58 14.97
CA GLU A 128 -19.32 -17.89 14.79
C GLU A 128 -19.33 -18.31 13.31
N SER A 129 -19.40 -17.36 12.37
CA SER A 129 -19.28 -17.65 10.94
C SER A 129 -17.84 -18.03 10.56
N GLY A 130 -17.64 -19.29 10.18
CA GLY A 130 -16.35 -19.78 9.68
C GLY A 130 -15.94 -19.12 8.35
N CYS A 131 -14.64 -19.14 8.06
CA CYS A 131 -14.13 -18.66 6.76
C CYS A 131 -14.73 -19.44 5.59
N PHE A 132 -15.29 -18.75 4.61
CA PHE A 132 -15.94 -19.31 3.42
C PHE A 132 -15.13 -20.39 2.69
N PHE A 133 -13.80 -20.28 2.69
CA PHE A 133 -12.90 -21.20 1.98
C PHE A 133 -12.42 -22.40 2.81
N CYS A 134 -12.34 -22.29 4.13
CA CYS A 134 -11.72 -23.32 4.97
C CYS A 134 -12.55 -23.72 6.19
N ASP A 135 -13.73 -23.10 6.37
CA ASP A 135 -14.71 -23.33 7.43
C ASP A 135 -14.17 -23.14 8.86
N LYS A 136 -12.95 -22.60 9.00
CA LYS A 136 -12.32 -22.33 10.29
C LYS A 136 -12.70 -20.94 10.80
N PRO A 137 -13.14 -20.82 12.07
CA PRO A 137 -13.37 -19.53 12.70
C PRO A 137 -12.05 -18.84 13.07
N GLY A 138 -12.12 -17.54 13.38
CA GLY A 138 -11.00 -16.73 13.90
C GLY A 138 -9.98 -16.27 12.86
N GLY A 139 -9.03 -15.42 13.28
CA GLY A 139 -8.00 -14.83 12.41
C GLY A 139 -8.40 -13.52 11.73
N ASN A 140 -7.58 -13.05 10.77
CA ASN A 140 -7.86 -11.82 10.01
C ASN A 140 -8.89 -12.11 8.90
N LEU A 141 -10.15 -12.08 9.31
CA LEU A 141 -11.33 -12.27 8.48
C LEU A 141 -11.72 -10.95 7.79
N ARG A 142 -12.14 -11.05 6.54
CA ARG A 142 -12.68 -9.95 5.73
C ARG A 142 -14.06 -10.34 5.22
N ARG A 143 -15.02 -9.42 5.29
CA ARG A 143 -16.32 -9.57 4.65
C ARG A 143 -16.19 -9.27 3.16
N ALA A 144 -16.84 -10.07 2.32
CA ALA A 144 -16.96 -9.78 0.90
C ALA A 144 -17.80 -8.50 0.71
N SER A 145 -17.25 -7.52 -0.01
CA SER A 145 -17.90 -6.22 -0.22
C SER A 145 -18.11 -5.88 -1.69
N THR A 146 -17.69 -6.74 -2.61
CA THR A 146 -17.71 -6.46 -4.05
C THR A 146 -18.08 -7.69 -4.85
N LEU A 147 -18.99 -7.53 -5.82
CA LEU A 147 -19.38 -8.57 -6.77
C LEU A 147 -18.21 -9.06 -7.65
N GLU A 148 -17.19 -8.21 -7.86
CA GLU A 148 -15.97 -8.59 -8.59
C GLU A 148 -15.23 -9.76 -7.94
N VAL A 149 -15.23 -9.83 -6.59
CA VAL A 149 -14.60 -10.92 -5.85
C VAL A 149 -15.37 -12.22 -6.11
N ASP A 150 -16.71 -12.19 -6.02
CA ASP A 150 -17.57 -13.34 -6.35
C ASP A 150 -17.30 -13.84 -7.77
N THR A 151 -17.34 -12.93 -8.75
CA THR A 151 -17.18 -13.27 -10.17
C THR A 151 -15.86 -13.99 -10.43
N LYS A 152 -14.76 -13.52 -9.82
CA LYS A 152 -13.45 -14.17 -9.92
C LYS A 152 -13.44 -15.52 -9.23
N VAL A 153 -13.98 -15.61 -8.02
CA VAL A 153 -14.01 -16.86 -7.24
C VAL A 153 -14.82 -17.93 -7.98
N ARG A 154 -16.01 -17.59 -8.49
CA ARG A 154 -16.87 -18.48 -9.28
C ARG A 154 -16.18 -18.97 -10.54
N LYS A 155 -15.61 -18.06 -11.34
CA LYS A 155 -14.85 -18.40 -12.55
C LYS A 155 -13.74 -19.42 -12.27
N TYR A 156 -13.01 -19.23 -11.17
CA TYR A 156 -11.90 -20.10 -10.81
C TYR A 156 -12.34 -21.40 -10.14
N ALA A 157 -13.42 -21.39 -9.37
CA ALA A 157 -13.99 -22.60 -8.77
C ALA A 157 -14.48 -23.55 -9.86
N THR A 158 -15.13 -23.02 -10.91
CA THR A 158 -15.50 -23.78 -12.11
C THR A 158 -14.27 -24.35 -12.82
N LYS A 159 -13.21 -23.56 -13.00
CA LYS A 159 -11.96 -24.05 -13.62
C LYS A 159 -11.29 -25.16 -12.81
N LEU A 160 -11.41 -25.12 -11.49
CA LEU A 160 -10.83 -26.10 -10.58
C LEU A 160 -11.76 -27.29 -10.31
N ASN A 161 -13.00 -27.27 -10.83
CA ASN A 161 -14.06 -28.18 -10.43
C ASN A 161 -14.17 -28.33 -8.90
N ASP A 162 -14.01 -27.22 -8.16
CA ASP A 162 -14.14 -27.21 -6.70
C ASP A 162 -15.62 -27.24 -6.31
N THR A 163 -16.18 -28.46 -6.24
CA THR A 163 -17.62 -28.69 -6.00
C THR A 163 -18.09 -28.17 -4.66
N SER A 164 -17.24 -28.22 -3.63
CA SER A 164 -17.54 -27.66 -2.31
C SER A 164 -17.76 -26.16 -2.40
N LEU A 165 -16.83 -25.44 -3.04
CA LEU A 165 -16.93 -23.99 -3.18
C LEU A 165 -18.09 -23.58 -4.10
N LEU A 166 -18.32 -24.33 -5.19
CA LEU A 166 -19.45 -24.10 -6.10
C LEU A 166 -20.81 -24.29 -5.41
N THR A 167 -20.93 -25.27 -4.52
CA THR A 167 -22.17 -25.51 -3.75
C THR A 167 -22.46 -24.34 -2.81
N LYS A 168 -21.43 -23.80 -2.13
CA LYS A 168 -21.59 -22.59 -1.29
C LYS A 168 -22.01 -21.37 -2.11
N LEU A 169 -21.47 -21.22 -3.32
CA LEU A 169 -21.83 -20.16 -4.27
C LEU A 169 -23.19 -20.34 -4.96
N ALA A 170 -23.84 -21.51 -4.80
CA ALA A 170 -25.19 -21.74 -5.30
C ALA A 170 -26.25 -21.12 -4.39
N ALA A 171 -25.95 -20.93 -3.11
CA ALA A 171 -26.83 -20.26 -2.15
C ALA A 171 -27.00 -18.75 -2.45
N GLY A 172 -26.02 -18.15 -3.13
CA GLY A 172 -26.02 -16.75 -3.52
C GLY A 172 -24.61 -16.27 -3.87
N ASP A 173 -24.50 -15.03 -4.34
CA ASP A 173 -23.18 -14.43 -4.48
C ASP A 173 -22.55 -14.16 -3.10
N MET A 174 -21.22 -14.05 -3.06
CA MET A 174 -20.47 -13.87 -1.81
C MET A 174 -20.90 -12.63 -1.01
N VAL A 175 -21.50 -11.61 -1.63
CA VAL A 175 -21.98 -10.40 -0.94
C VAL A 175 -23.36 -10.68 -0.34
N ALA A 176 -24.26 -11.31 -1.11
CA ALA A 176 -25.62 -11.64 -0.69
C ALA A 176 -25.67 -12.62 0.48
N ILE A 177 -24.73 -13.56 0.54
CA ILE A 177 -24.63 -14.52 1.67
C ILE A 177 -23.75 -14.00 2.81
N ASP A 178 -23.36 -12.72 2.78
CA ASP A 178 -22.45 -12.08 3.75
C ASP A 178 -21.17 -12.91 4.00
N ALA A 179 -20.58 -13.45 2.92
CA ALA A 179 -19.44 -14.35 3.03
C ALA A 179 -18.24 -13.65 3.68
N ILE A 180 -17.66 -14.32 4.68
CA ILE A 180 -16.48 -13.86 5.39
C ILE A 180 -15.32 -14.81 5.11
N TYR A 181 -14.12 -14.29 4.85
CA TYR A 181 -12.97 -15.09 4.47
C TYR A 181 -11.65 -14.59 5.03
N HIS A 182 -10.68 -15.50 5.22
CA HIS A 182 -9.30 -15.09 5.50
C HIS A 182 -8.64 -14.51 4.27
N THR A 183 -7.93 -13.39 4.43
CA THR A 183 -7.10 -12.82 3.36
C THR A 183 -6.09 -13.85 2.81
N LYS A 184 -5.57 -14.74 3.66
CA LYS A 184 -4.64 -15.81 3.25
C LYS A 184 -5.32 -16.89 2.41
N CYS A 185 -6.57 -17.26 2.73
CA CYS A 185 -7.29 -18.33 2.05
C CYS A 185 -7.65 -17.96 0.61
N ILE A 186 -8.09 -16.73 0.36
CA ILE A 186 -8.39 -16.29 -1.01
C ILE A 186 -7.12 -16.24 -1.88
N VAL A 187 -5.99 -15.81 -1.31
CA VAL A 187 -4.69 -15.83 -2.01
C VAL A 187 -4.26 -17.26 -2.30
N ALA A 188 -4.35 -18.17 -1.33
CA ALA A 188 -4.04 -19.58 -1.53
C ALA A 188 -4.95 -20.21 -2.60
N PHE A 189 -6.24 -19.85 -2.63
CA PHE A 189 -7.16 -20.26 -3.66
C PHE A 189 -6.71 -19.79 -5.05
N TYR A 190 -6.40 -18.51 -5.24
CA TYR A 190 -5.89 -18.02 -6.53
C TYR A 190 -4.55 -18.64 -6.94
N ASN A 191 -3.68 -18.97 -5.99
CA ASN A 191 -2.42 -19.65 -6.27
C ASN A 191 -2.63 -21.09 -6.77
N ARG A 192 -3.60 -21.82 -6.20
CA ARG A 192 -3.97 -23.17 -6.68
C ARG A 192 -4.41 -23.14 -8.14
N VAL A 193 -5.22 -22.15 -8.52
CA VAL A 193 -5.63 -21.94 -9.92
C VAL A 193 -4.40 -21.76 -10.82
N ARG A 194 -3.45 -20.92 -10.39
CA ARG A 194 -2.26 -20.61 -11.19
C ARG A 194 -1.43 -21.86 -11.47
N TRP A 195 -1.24 -22.72 -10.48
CA TRP A 195 -0.51 -23.99 -10.67
C TRP A 195 -1.29 -25.00 -11.53
N ASN A 196 -2.61 -25.07 -11.39
CA ASN A 196 -3.39 -25.96 -12.24
C ASN A 196 -3.44 -25.48 -13.70
N HIS A 197 -3.28 -24.18 -13.95
CA HIS A 197 -3.18 -23.65 -15.31
C HIS A 197 -1.88 -24.07 -16.02
N SER A 198 -0.75 -24.22 -15.31
CA SER A 198 0.46 -24.73 -15.94
C SER A 198 0.33 -26.22 -16.26
N LYS A 199 -0.22 -27.01 -15.32
CA LYS A 199 -0.41 -28.45 -15.51
C LYS A 199 -1.38 -28.79 -16.65
N THR A 200 -2.52 -28.09 -16.72
CA THR A 200 -3.50 -28.30 -17.81
C THR A 200 -2.96 -27.94 -19.19
N ASN A 201 -2.15 -26.88 -19.30
CA ASN A 201 -1.48 -26.54 -20.55
C ASN A 201 -0.49 -27.64 -20.98
N GLU A 202 0.30 -28.19 -20.04
CA GLU A 202 1.23 -29.28 -20.32
C GLU A 202 0.51 -30.57 -20.77
N GLU A 203 -0.58 -30.94 -20.09
CA GLU A 203 -1.41 -32.11 -20.46
C GLU A 203 -2.05 -31.95 -21.84
N GLN A 204 -2.54 -30.75 -22.16
CA GLN A 204 -3.18 -30.46 -23.44
C GLN A 204 -2.18 -30.44 -24.60
N GLU A 205 -0.97 -29.96 -24.37
CA GLU A 205 0.12 -30.01 -25.34
C GLU A 205 0.59 -31.45 -25.59
N ASN A 206 0.78 -32.23 -24.52
CA ASN A 206 1.13 -33.65 -24.64
C ASN A 206 0.05 -34.44 -25.39
N SER A 207 -1.24 -34.17 -25.12
CA SER A 207 -2.35 -34.79 -25.86
C SER A 207 -2.33 -34.45 -27.35
N ARG A 208 -1.98 -33.21 -27.72
CA ARG A 208 -1.79 -32.81 -29.13
C ARG A 208 -0.62 -33.54 -29.79
N LEU A 209 0.52 -33.62 -29.12
CA LEU A 209 1.69 -34.34 -29.61
C LEU A 209 1.39 -35.82 -29.83
N HIS A 210 0.65 -36.46 -28.90
CA HIS A 210 0.18 -37.83 -29.08
C HIS A 210 -0.73 -37.98 -30.31
N ALA A 211 -1.71 -37.09 -30.49
CA ALA A 211 -2.62 -37.15 -31.64
C ALA A 211 -1.87 -37.00 -32.98
N ILE A 212 -0.84 -36.15 -33.03
CA ILE A 212 0.01 -35.99 -34.22
C ILE A 212 0.80 -37.28 -34.49
N ALA A 213 1.47 -37.83 -33.48
CA ALA A 213 2.24 -39.06 -33.62
C ALA A 213 1.38 -40.26 -34.07
N PHE A 214 0.14 -40.38 -33.56
CA PHE A 214 -0.79 -41.41 -34.01
C PHE A 214 -1.23 -41.24 -35.47
N ALA A 215 -1.41 -39.99 -35.94
CA ALA A 215 -1.78 -39.73 -37.32
C ALA A 215 -0.66 -40.09 -38.31
N GLU A 216 0.61 -39.97 -37.90
CA GLU A 216 1.77 -40.32 -38.72
C GLU A 216 1.97 -41.84 -38.85
N LEU A 217 1.62 -42.62 -37.82
CA LEU A 217 1.80 -44.08 -37.80
C LEU A 217 0.64 -44.88 -38.44
N GLY A 218 -0.50 -44.24 -38.71
CA GLY A 218 -1.69 -44.88 -39.30
C GLY A 218 -1.73 -44.85 -40.84
N CYS A 219 -0.78 -44.19 -41.48
CA CYS A 219 -0.72 -43.98 -42.93
C CYS A 219 0.60 -44.52 -43.52
N THR A 220 0.88 -45.80 -43.32
CA THR A 220 1.95 -46.53 -44.04
C THR A 220 1.47 -47.92 -44.43
#